data_AF-A0A4Q3YXV7-F1
#
_entry.id   AF-A0A4Q3YXV7-F1
#
_cell.length_a   1.000
_cell.length_b   1.000
_cell.length_c   1.000
_cell.angle_alpha   90.00
_cell.angle_beta   90.00
_cell.angle_gamma   90.00
#
_symmetry.space_group_name_H-M   'P 1'
#
loop_
_entity.id
_entity.type
_entity.pdbx_description
1 polymer ?
#
loop_
_entity_poly.entity_id
_entity_poly.type
_entity_poly.pdbx_seq_one_letter_code
_entity_poly.pdbx_strand_id
1 'polypeptide(L)' 'MLSLTEAAAYTGLPQKHFKATCPVQPLEIRPGARSWDKRDLDRWIDDMKGGAEMTTRDAILGKL' A
#
# COMPACT_ATOMS: atom_id res chain seq x y z
N MET A 1 7.61 3.84 11.75
CA MET A 1 7.47 4.69 10.55
C MET A 1 8.70 4.49 9.68
N LEU A 2 8.53 4.49 8.36
CA LEU A 2 9.55 4.10 7.38
C LEU A 2 9.94 5.31 6.54
N SER A 3 11.23 5.50 6.27
CA SER A 3 11.68 6.48 5.26
C SER A 3 11.26 6.06 3.84
N LEU A 4 11.46 6.94 2.85
CA LEU A 4 11.18 6.63 1.45
C LEU A 4 11.90 5.35 0.99
N THR A 5 13.17 5.21 1.35
CA THR A 5 13.99 4.04 0.99
C THR A 5 13.46 2.77 1.63
N GLU A 6 13.10 2.84 2.91
CA GLU A 6 12.58 1.70 3.66
C GLU A 6 11.18 1.29 3.17
N ALA A 7 10.30 2.25 2.87
CA ALA A 7 8.96 1.99 2.35
C ALA A 7 9.00 1.36 0.95
N ALA A 8 9.89 1.85 0.09
CA ALA A 8 10.13 1.28 -1.23
C ALA A 8 10.67 -0.16 -1.12
N ALA A 9 11.67 -0.39 -0.26
CA ALA A 9 12.20 -1.72 -0.01
C ALA A 9 11.15 -2.67 0.59
N TYR A 10 10.34 -2.20 1.54
CA TYR A 10 9.27 -2.96 2.19
C TYR A 10 8.21 -3.45 1.19
N THR A 11 7.89 -2.62 0.21
CA THR A 11 6.88 -2.91 -0.83
C THR A 11 7.47 -3.63 -2.04
N GLY A 12 8.78 -3.88 -2.07
CA GLY A 12 9.48 -4.50 -3.20
C GLY A 12 9.55 -3.61 -4.45
N LEU A 13 9.24 -2.32 -4.33
CA LEU A 13 9.22 -1.38 -5.45
C LEU A 13 10.50 -0.52 -5.47
N PRO A 14 11.06 -0.22 -6.64
CA PRO A 14 12.11 0.80 -6.74
C PRO A 14 11.56 2.17 -6.30
N GLN A 15 12.34 2.98 -5.59
CA GLN A 15 11.90 4.28 -5.05
C GLN A 15 11.26 5.22 -6.09
N LYS A 16 11.76 5.17 -7.34
CA LYS A 16 11.22 5.94 -8.46
C LYS A 16 9.78 5.56 -8.79
N HIS A 17 9.47 4.27 -8.74
CA HIS A 17 8.14 3.74 -8.99
C HIS A 17 7.25 3.82 -7.75
N PHE A 18 7.82 3.63 -6.57
CA PHE A 18 7.10 3.71 -5.30
C PHE A 18 6.28 5.00 -5.18
N LYS A 19 6.84 6.17 -5.50
CA LYS A 19 6.10 7.45 -5.44
C LYS A 19 4.97 7.58 -6.48
N ALA A 20 5.05 6.87 -7.59
CA ALA A 20 4.03 6.90 -8.64
C ALA A 20 2.93 5.85 -8.40
N THR A 21 3.30 4.71 -7.80
CA THR A 21 2.41 3.56 -7.59
C THR A 21 1.74 3.57 -6.22
N CYS A 22 2.43 4.05 -5.18
CA CYS A 22 1.91 4.04 -3.82
C CYS A 22 1.02 5.28 -3.57
N PRO A 23 -0.29 5.11 -3.31
CA PRO A 23 -1.20 6.21 -3.02
C PRO A 23 -1.08 6.71 -1.57
N VAL A 24 -0.31 6.02 -0.71
CA VAL A 24 -0.16 6.37 0.71
C VAL A 24 0.59 7.68 0.85
N GLN A 25 -0.06 8.65 1.50
CA GLN A 25 0.52 9.97 1.72
C GLN A 25 1.64 9.90 2.77
N PRO A 26 2.80 10.54 2.51
CA PRO A 26 3.85 10.64 3.50
C PRO A 26 3.43 11.56 4.65
N LEU A 27 3.75 11.13 5.87
CA LEU A 27 3.57 11.92 7.08
C LEU A 27 4.84 12.73 7.35
N GLU A 28 4.68 14.03 7.58
CA GLU A 28 5.76 14.90 8.01
C GLU A 28 5.90 14.85 9.53
N ILE A 29 6.94 14.16 10.01
CA ILE A 29 7.17 13.95 11.45
C ILE A 29 8.14 14.98 12.02
N ARG A 30 9.04 15.46 11.17
CA ARG A 30 9.91 16.60 11.43
C ARG A 30 9.91 17.48 10.19
N PRO A 31 10.20 18.78 10.30
CA PRO A 31 10.28 19.66 9.14
C PRO A 31 11.23 19.08 8.09
N GLY A 32 10.70 18.76 6.91
CA GLY A 32 11.47 18.16 5.80
C GLY A 32 11.71 16.64 5.87
N ALA A 33 11.28 15.96 6.93
CA ALA A 33 11.39 14.50 7.05
C ALA A 33 10.03 13.84 6.81
N ARG A 34 9.87 13.28 5.60
CA ARG A 34 8.70 12.51 5.18
C ARG A 34 8.89 11.04 5.52
N SER A 35 7.93 10.50 6.27
CA SER A 35 7.91 9.11 6.69
C SER A 35 6.56 8.47 6.34
N TRP A 36 6.59 7.21 5.93
CA TRP A 36 5.40 6.41 5.65
C TRP A 36 5.05 5.59 6.88
N ASP A 37 3.75 5.51 7.20
CA ASP A 37 3.31 4.59 8.23
C ASP A 37 3.28 3.16 7.69
N LYS A 38 3.78 2.21 8.49
CA LYS A 38 3.81 0.81 8.07
C LYS A 38 2.40 0.25 7.93
N ARG A 39 1.45 0.65 8.79
CA ARG A 39 0.07 0.14 8.78
C ARG A 39 -0.70 0.62 7.56
N ASP A 40 -0.46 1.86 7.12
CA ASP A 40 -1.06 2.36 5.87
C ASP A 40 -0.51 1.61 4.66
N LEU A 41 0.80 1.30 4.64
CA LEU A 41 1.39 0.46 3.59
C LEU A 41 0.84 -0.97 3.63
N ASP A 42 0.70 -1.55 4.82
CA ASP A 42 0.12 -2.89 5.02
C ASP A 42 -1.31 -2.93 4.49
N ARG A 43 -2.14 -1.95 4.88
CA ARG A 43 -3.51 -1.80 4.38
C ARG A 43 -3.56 -1.65 2.86
N TRP A 44 -2.65 -0.88 2.27
CA TRP A 44 -2.58 -0.75 0.81
C TRP A 44 -2.21 -2.07 0.14
N ILE A 45 -1.26 -2.83 0.71
CA ILE A 45 -0.90 -4.17 0.21
C ILE A 45 -2.07 -5.15 0.35
N ASP A 46 -2.77 -5.12 1.48
CA ASP A 46 -3.96 -5.95 1.72
C ASP A 46 -5.12 -5.56 0.80
N ASP A 47 -5.34 -4.28 0.52
CA ASP A 47 -6.34 -3.81 -0.44
C ASP A 47 -6.01 -4.28 -1.87
N MET A 48 -4.72 -4.23 -2.27
CA MET A 48 -4.28 -4.81 -3.55
C MET A 48 -4.53 -6.31 -3.64
N LYS A 49 -4.44 -7.05 -2.53
CA LYS A 49 -4.79 -8.48 -2.48
C LYS A 49 -6.32 -8.69 -2.45
N GLY A 50 -7.02 -7.89 -1.65
CA GLY A 50 -8.47 -7.95 -1.46
C GLY A 50 -9.26 -7.54 -2.69
N GLY A 51 -8.73 -6.65 -3.55
CA GLY A 51 -9.28 -6.35 -4.86
C GLY A 51 -9.31 -7.57 -5.80
N ALA A 52 -8.43 -8.55 -5.59
CA ALA A 52 -8.51 -9.85 -6.26
C ALA A 52 -9.56 -10.78 -5.62
N GLU A 53 -9.80 -10.66 -4.31
CA GLU A 53 -10.74 -11.52 -3.58
C GLU A 53 -12.20 -11.03 -3.60
N MET A 54 -12.46 -9.72 -3.72
CA MET A 54 -13.81 -9.15 -3.83
C MET A 54 -14.54 -9.55 -5.13
N THR A 55 -13.82 -9.97 -6.17
CA THR A 55 -14.43 -10.56 -7.38
C THR A 55 -14.89 -12.01 -7.15
N THR A 56 -14.41 -12.70 -6.12
CA THR A 56 -14.55 -14.16 -6.03
C THR A 56 -15.62 -14.60 -5.03
N ARG A 57 -16.04 -13.77 -4.07
CA ARG A 57 -16.97 -14.22 -3.01
C ARG A 57 -18.45 -13.88 -3.26
N ASP A 58 -18.75 -12.81 -3.99
CA ASP A 58 -20.14 -12.43 -4.33
C ASP A 58 -20.63 -13.08 -5.65
N ALA A 59 -19.72 -13.59 -6.48
CA ALA A 59 -20.05 -14.25 -7.75
C ALA A 59 -20.48 -15.73 -7.61
N ILE A 60 -20.37 -16.34 -6.42
CA ILE A 60 -20.64 -17.76 -6.18
C ILE A 60 -21.85 -17.96 -5.25
N LEU A 61 -22.87 -17.09 -5.31
CA LEU A 61 -24.16 -17.35 -4.64
C LEU A 61 -25.39 -17.08 -5.53
N GLY A 62 -25.19 -16.76 -6.82
CA GLY A 62 -26.27 -16.50 -7.79
C GLY A 62 -26.65 -17.67 -8.69
N LYS A 63 -26.18 -18.89 -8.41
CA LYS A 63 -26.50 -20.09 -9.20
C LYS A 63 -26.86 -21.26 -8.30
N LEU A 64 -28.02 -21.19 -7.65
CA LEU A 64 -28.86 -22.35 -7.43
C LEU A 64 -30.32 -21.95 -7.27
#